data_AF-A0A924VUT3-F1
#
_entry.id   AF-A0A924VUT3-F1
#
_cell.length_a   1.000
_cell.length_b   1.000
_cell.length_c   1.000
_cell.angle_alpha   90.00
_cell.angle_beta   90.00
_cell.angle_gamma   90.00
#
_symmetry.space_group_name_H-M   'P 1'
#
loop_
_entity.id
_entity.type
_entity.pdbx_description
1 polymer ?
#
loop_
_entity_poly.entity_id
_entity_poly.type
_entity_poly.pdbx_seq_one_letter_code
_entity_poly.pdbx_strand_id
1 'polypeptide(L)'
;MREFQAQKKQQASFNRVLNSKWTLFVLGIIIIFLIKGNIRIFKNYFHVKDKYQEDLQFQQSLKAREIQLDKDIHRLETNTGMDYEIRKKLDVSSPDEKVIKIIDKK
;
A
#
# COMPACT_ATOMS: atom_id res chain seq x y z
N MET A 1 -17.58 61.59 -13.98
CA MET A 1 -18.68 61.45 -12.99
C MET A 1 -19.76 60.42 -13.40
N ARG A 2 -20.21 60.36 -14.68
CA ARG A 2 -21.24 59.41 -15.12
C ARG A 2 -20.78 57.94 -15.15
N GLU A 3 -19.50 57.68 -15.45
CA GLU A 3 -18.96 56.30 -15.51
C GLU A 3 -18.91 55.61 -14.14
N PHE A 4 -18.58 56.35 -13.07
CA PHE A 4 -18.58 55.82 -11.70
C PHE A 4 -19.99 55.44 -11.20
N GLN A 5 -21.05 56.07 -11.71
CA GLN A 5 -22.43 55.73 -11.35
C GLN A 5 -22.93 54.49 -12.10
N ALA A 6 -22.48 54.28 -13.35
CA ALA A 6 -22.80 53.08 -14.13
C ALA A 6 -22.19 51.82 -13.49
N GLN A 7 -20.94 51.90 -13.04
CA GLN A 7 -20.27 50.80 -12.35
C GLN A 7 -20.95 50.44 -11.01
N LYS A 8 -21.34 51.43 -10.20
CA LYS A 8 -22.07 51.19 -8.95
C LYS A 8 -23.45 50.57 -9.17
N LYS A 9 -24.18 50.96 -10.23
CA LYS A 9 -25.47 50.33 -10.59
C LYS A 9 -25.31 48.90 -11.09
N GLN A 10 -24.28 48.60 -11.87
CA GLN A 10 -23.96 47.23 -12.28
C GLN A 10 -23.62 46.34 -11.08
N GLN A 11 -22.79 46.81 -10.15
CA GLN A 11 -22.48 46.07 -8.93
C GLN A 11 -23.72 45.84 -8.05
N ALA A 12 -24.59 46.83 -7.91
CA ALA A 12 -25.83 46.69 -7.13
C ALA A 12 -26.82 45.70 -7.76
N SER A 13 -26.93 45.65 -9.09
CA SER A 13 -27.79 44.69 -9.78
C SER A 13 -27.23 43.27 -9.71
N PHE A 14 -25.92 43.09 -9.86
CA PHE A 14 -25.25 41.80 -9.65
C PHE A 14 -25.45 41.29 -8.23
N ASN A 15 -25.25 42.14 -7.21
CA ASN A 15 -25.44 41.76 -5.81
C ASN A 15 -26.90 41.37 -5.50
N ARG A 16 -27.87 41.94 -6.23
CA ARG A 16 -29.30 41.60 -6.08
C ARG A 16 -29.66 40.25 -6.69
N VAL A 17 -29.03 39.90 -7.82
CA VAL A 17 -29.17 38.58 -8.45
C VAL A 17 -28.43 37.51 -7.66
N LEU A 18 -27.23 37.80 -7.14
CA LEU A 18 -26.45 36.88 -6.30
C LEU A 18 -27.09 36.60 -4.93
N ASN A 19 -27.74 37.60 -4.31
CA ASN A 19 -28.44 37.44 -3.03
C ASN A 19 -29.90 36.96 -3.17
N SER A 20 -30.34 36.59 -4.37
CA SER A 20 -31.64 35.95 -4.52
C SER A 20 -31.58 34.55 -3.90
N LYS A 21 -32.57 34.19 -3.08
CA LYS A 21 -32.62 32.88 -2.39
C LYS A 21 -32.50 31.70 -3.38
N TRP A 22 -32.99 31.90 -4.61
CA TRP A 22 -32.93 30.93 -5.69
C TRP A 22 -31.53 30.72 -6.27
N THR A 23 -30.77 31.78 -6.51
CA THR A 23 -29.40 31.67 -7.02
C THR A 23 -28.48 31.05 -5.97
N LEU A 24 -28.66 31.37 -4.70
CA LEU A 24 -27.94 30.70 -3.60
C LEU A 24 -28.27 29.21 -3.53
N PHE A 25 -29.52 28.82 -3.75
CA PHE A 25 -29.93 27.41 -3.76
C PHE A 25 -29.27 26.64 -4.91
N VAL A 26 -29.32 27.19 -6.14
CA VAL A 26 -28.67 26.60 -7.31
C VAL A 26 -27.15 26.51 -7.11
N LEU A 27 -26.54 27.57 -6.58
CA LEU A 27 -25.11 27.58 -6.28
C LEU A 27 -24.74 26.52 -5.24
N GLY A 28 -25.55 26.35 -4.20
CA GLY A 28 -25.39 25.30 -3.19
C GLY A 28 -25.42 23.90 -3.79
N ILE A 29 -26.35 23.63 -4.72
CA ILE A 29 -26.41 22.34 -5.43
C ILE A 29 -25.13 22.10 -6.23
N ILE A 30 -24.66 23.10 -6.98
CA ILE A 30 -23.43 23.01 -7.77
C ILE A 30 -22.23 22.68 -6.87
N ILE A 31 -22.12 23.37 -5.73
CA ILE A 31 -21.07 23.12 -4.74
C ILE A 31 -21.14 21.69 -4.20
N ILE A 32 -22.33 21.16 -3.88
CA ILE A 32 -22.49 19.79 -3.41
C ILE A 32 -22.04 18.77 -4.47
N PHE A 33 -22.37 19.00 -5.75
CA PHE A 33 -21.92 18.13 -6.85
C PHE A 33 -20.39 18.16 -7.02
N LEU A 34 -19.77 19.35 -6.94
CA LEU A 34 -18.31 19.51 -6.98
C LEU A 34 -17.62 18.79 -5.81
N ILE A 35 -18.16 18.93 -4.59
CA ILE A 35 -17.62 18.25 -3.40
C ILE A 35 -17.74 16.74 -3.56
N LYS A 36 -18.89 16.21 -3.98
CA LYS A 36 -19.08 14.77 -4.19
C LYS A 36 -18.13 14.21 -5.25
N GLY A 37 -17.91 14.94 -6.35
CA GLY A 37 -16.95 14.55 -7.39
C GLY A 37 -15.51 14.46 -6.87
N ASN A 38 -15.08 15.47 -6.12
CA ASN A 38 -13.74 15.51 -5.53
C ASN A 38 -13.52 14.41 -4.48
N ILE A 39 -14.51 14.15 -3.61
CA ILE A 39 -14.40 13.09 -2.59
C ILE A 39 -14.18 11.72 -3.22
N ARG A 40 -14.84 11.41 -4.35
CA ARG A 40 -14.66 10.12 -5.04
C ARG A 40 -13.24 9.95 -5.57
N ILE A 41 -12.67 11.00 -6.16
CA ILE A 41 -11.30 10.98 -6.69
C ILE A 41 -10.30 10.87 -5.54
N PHE A 42 -10.52 11.61 -4.45
CA PHE A 42 -9.64 11.59 -3.29
C PHE A 42 -9.63 10.23 -2.60
N LYS A 43 -10.80 9.61 -2.39
CA LYS A 43 -10.89 8.25 -1.84
C LYS A 43 -10.18 7.21 -2.72
N ASN A 44 -10.35 7.30 -4.04
CA ASN A 44 -9.69 6.38 -4.96
C ASN A 44 -8.17 6.54 -4.93
N TYR A 45 -7.67 7.77 -4.86
CA TYR A 45 -6.23 8.02 -4.82
C TYR A 45 -5.57 7.43 -3.56
N PHE A 46 -6.20 7.59 -2.39
CA PHE A 46 -5.68 7.02 -1.14
C PHE A 46 -5.71 5.48 -1.16
N HIS A 47 -6.83 4.88 -1.56
CA HIS A 47 -6.92 3.42 -1.64
C HIS A 47 -5.94 2.79 -2.63
N VAL A 48 -5.71 3.42 -3.78
CA VAL A 48 -4.76 2.92 -4.78
C VAL A 48 -3.32 3.04 -4.26
N LYS A 49 -2.99 4.13 -3.57
CA LYS A 49 -1.64 4.33 -3.03
C LYS A 49 -1.31 3.33 -1.92
N ASP A 50 -2.23 3.11 -0.98
CA ASP A 50 -2.01 2.19 0.13
C ASP A 50 -1.88 0.75 -0.38
N LYS A 51 -2.77 0.34 -1.30
CA LYS A 51 -2.71 -0.98 -1.92
C LYS A 51 -1.43 -1.19 -2.74
N TYR A 52 -0.97 -0.16 -3.46
CA TYR A 52 0.29 -0.22 -4.20
C TYR A 52 1.51 -0.40 -3.28
N GLN A 53 1.51 0.23 -2.11
CA GLN A 53 2.59 0.05 -1.13
C GLN A 53 2.58 -1.35 -0.51
N GLU A 54 1.39 -1.87 -0.20
CA GLU A 54 1.23 -3.23 0.31
C GLU A 54 1.69 -4.27 -0.73
N ASP A 55 1.26 -4.12 -1.98
CA ASP A 55 1.66 -5.00 -3.08
C ASP A 55 3.19 -4.97 -3.32
N LEU A 56 3.82 -3.80 -3.20
CA LEU A 56 5.28 -3.66 -3.30
C LEU A 56 6.02 -4.38 -2.18
N GLN A 57 5.55 -4.23 -0.93
CA GLN A 57 6.15 -4.93 0.21
C GLN A 57 5.98 -6.44 0.09
N PHE A 58 4.81 -6.88 -0.36
CA PHE A 58 4.54 -8.29 -0.59
C PHE A 58 5.41 -8.86 -1.73
N GLN A 59 5.58 -8.12 -2.82
CA GLN A 59 6.47 -8.52 -3.90
C GLN A 59 7.94 -8.64 -3.43
N GLN A 60 8.39 -7.71 -2.59
CA GLN A 60 9.74 -7.74 -2.03
C GLN A 60 9.96 -8.94 -1.10
N SER A 61 8.98 -9.26 -0.26
CA SER A 61 9.06 -10.42 0.64
C SER A 61 9.07 -11.74 -0.13
N LEU A 62 8.27 -11.85 -1.20
CA LEU A 62 8.28 -13.01 -2.09
C LEU A 62 9.63 -13.18 -2.80
N LYS A 63 10.22 -12.11 -3.34
CA LYS A 63 11.56 -12.17 -3.95
C LYS A 63 12.63 -12.58 -2.95
N ALA A 64 12.59 -12.06 -1.72
CA ALA A 64 13.52 -12.46 -0.68
C ALA A 64 13.37 -13.95 -0.33
N ARG A 65 12.12 -14.45 -0.32
CA ARG A 65 11.82 -15.86 -0.05
C ARG A 65 12.28 -16.76 -1.20
N GLU A 66 12.09 -16.35 -2.43
CA GLU A 66 12.57 -17.05 -3.62
C GLU A 66 14.09 -17.21 -3.57
N ILE A 67 14.84 -16.14 -3.30
CA ILE A 67 16.30 -16.19 -3.18
C ILE A 67 16.76 -17.13 -2.05
N GLN A 68 16.03 -17.16 -0.92
CA GLN A 68 16.34 -18.08 0.17
C GLN A 68 16.11 -19.54 -0.24
N LEU A 69 14.96 -19.83 -0.85
CA LEU A 69 14.61 -21.17 -1.30
C LEU A 69 15.58 -21.67 -2.36
N ASP A 70 15.98 -20.81 -3.29
CA ASP A 70 16.93 -21.16 -4.34
C ASP A 70 18.32 -21.50 -3.76
N LYS A 71 18.77 -20.74 -2.75
CA LYS A 71 19.98 -21.07 -1.98
C LYS A 71 19.85 -22.40 -1.24
N ASP A 72 18.70 -22.67 -0.63
CA ASP A 72 18.46 -23.91 0.09
C ASP A 72 18.42 -25.11 -0.87
N ILE A 73 17.80 -24.96 -2.05
CA ILE A 73 17.80 -25.98 -3.11
C ILE A 73 19.21 -26.25 -3.59
N HIS A 74 19.98 -25.21 -3.94
CA HIS A 74 21.37 -25.39 -4.33
C HIS A 74 22.22 -26.02 -3.24
N ARG A 75 21.96 -25.71 -1.96
CA ARG A 75 22.61 -26.40 -0.84
C ARG A 75 22.29 -27.88 -0.84
N LEU A 76 21.01 -28.24 -0.99
CA LEU A 76 20.54 -29.64 -1.01
C LEU A 76 21.07 -30.44 -2.21
N GLU A 77 21.27 -29.80 -3.36
CA GLU A 77 21.84 -30.43 -4.56
C GLU A 77 23.32 -30.81 -4.39
N THR A 78 24.05 -30.19 -3.46
CA THR A 78 25.42 -30.59 -3.16
C THR A 78 25.46 -31.91 -2.36
N ASN A 79 26.41 -32.79 -2.69
CA ASN A 79 26.60 -34.06 -1.96
C ASN A 79 26.76 -33.86 -0.45
N THR A 80 27.46 -32.80 -0.03
CA THR A 80 27.64 -32.42 1.38
C THR A 80 26.36 -31.91 2.03
N GLY A 81 25.52 -31.15 1.32
CA GLY A 81 24.26 -30.64 1.85
C GLY A 81 23.18 -31.72 1.94
N MET A 82 23.14 -32.64 0.99
CA MET A 82 22.27 -33.82 1.06
C MET A 82 22.64 -34.71 2.26
N ASP A 83 23.93 -35.02 2.42
CA ASP A 83 24.44 -35.79 3.55
C ASP A 83 24.12 -35.13 4.89
N TYR A 84 24.29 -33.80 4.98
CA TYR A 84 23.98 -33.05 6.19
C TYR A 84 22.48 -33.14 6.57
N GLU A 85 21.57 -33.02 5.61
CA GLU A 85 20.13 -33.09 5.89
C GLU A 85 19.67 -34.53 6.20
N ILE A 86 20.28 -35.54 5.59
CA ILE A 86 20.06 -36.95 5.94
C ILE A 86 20.52 -37.21 7.38
N ARG A 87 21.73 -36.76 7.75
CA ARG A 87 22.27 -36.88 9.12
C ARG A 87 21.38 -36.19 10.14
N LYS A 88 20.92 -34.98 9.83
CA LYS A 88 20.03 -34.19 10.69
C LYS A 88 18.65 -34.84 10.88
N LYS A 89 18.07 -35.43 9.83
CA LYS A 89 16.74 -36.06 9.91
C LYS A 89 16.75 -37.45 10.55
N LEU A 90 17.82 -38.21 10.34
CA LEU A 90 17.94 -39.59 10.83
C LEU A 90 18.75 -39.70 12.13
N ASP A 91 19.28 -38.58 12.64
CA ASP A 91 20.17 -38.51 13.82
C ASP A 91 21.35 -39.51 13.71
N VAL A 92 21.91 -39.60 12.50
CA VAL A 92 23.02 -40.50 12.15
C VAL A 92 24.28 -39.70 11.91
N SER A 93 25.41 -40.22 12.40
CA SER A 93 26.74 -39.63 12.26
C SER A 93 27.58 -40.33 11.20
N SER A 94 28.64 -39.66 10.72
CA SER A 94 29.59 -40.28 9.79
C SER A 94 30.23 -41.53 10.41
N PRO A 95 30.62 -42.54 9.62
CA PRO A 95 31.31 -43.74 10.13
C PRO A 95 32.59 -43.42 10.92
N ASP A 96 33.28 -42.33 10.58
CA ASP A 96 34.54 -41.90 11.20
C ASP A 96 34.37 -40.86 12.33
N GLU A 97 33.14 -40.56 12.76
CA GLU A 97 32.86 -39.48 13.70
C GLU A 97 32.42 -40.02 15.09
N LYS A 98 33.13 -39.62 16.16
CA LYS A 98 32.81 -40.03 17.54
C LYS A 98 31.67 -39.17 18.10
N VAL A 99 30.48 -39.76 18.27
CA VAL A 99 29.33 -39.07 18.87
C VAL A 99 29.28 -39.30 20.39
N ILE A 100 29.25 -38.21 21.16
CA ILE A 100 29.03 -38.25 22.62
C ILE A 100 27.53 -38.11 22.88
N LYS A 101 26.86 -39.22 23.22
CA LYS A 101 25.44 -39.22 23.57
C LYS A 101 25.28 -38.92 25.06
N ILE A 102 24.86 -37.70 25.40
CA ILE A 102 24.55 -37.32 26.78
C ILE A 102 23.14 -37.84 27.10
N ILE A 103 23.07 -38.87 27.93
CA ILE A 103 21.80 -39.41 28.45
C ILE A 103 21.58 -38.78 29.82
N ASP A 104 20.58 -37.91 29.92
CA ASP A 104 20.14 -37.37 31.20
C ASP A 104 19.35 -38.45 31.96
N LYS A 105 19.86 -38.88 33.12
CA LYS A 105 19.17 -39.83 34.00
C LYS A 105 18.31 -39.03 34.95
N LYS A 106 17.00 -39.14 34.77
CA LYS A 106 15.99 -38.64 35.70
C LYS A 106 16.07 -39.33 37.05
#